data_AF-A0A926IPP1-F1
#
_entry.id   AF-A0A926IPP1-F1
#
_cell.length_a   1.000
_cell.length_b   1.000
_cell.length_c   1.000
_cell.angle_alpha   90.00
_cell.angle_beta   90.00
_cell.angle_gamma   90.00
#
_symmetry.space_group_name_H-M   'P 1'
#
loop_
_entity.id
_entity.type
_entity.pdbx_description
1 polymer ?
#
loop_
_entity_poly.entity_id
_entity_poly.type
_entity_poly.pdbx_seq_one_letter_code
_entity_poly.pdbx_strand_id
1 'polypeptide(L)'
;MKNMDMDAWMESIRANRKRVAIPIMTHPGIELIGRTVYEAVNNGKVHFDAINALNEKYPSAACTVIMDLTVEAEAFGASVDFPQDEIPTVVGHLVSDLSSVKALKEPDMSEGRIPQYLLANKLAAENITDKPVFGGMIGPFSLAGRLYDMSEFMMACYCEPETAGLLLRKCTSFLLNYCLELKKQGIQGVVIAEPAAGLLSNEGCAEFSSQYIKSIVEVVQDRNFVVILHNCGNTGHCTEAMVQTGAACYHFGNKINMLEALDACPTDSIVMGNLDPVTLFKAASPEDLRIATLDLLQQTSAYPNFVLSSGCDIPPHTSLANITAFYAALDEYNHAINVDRT
;
A
#
# COMPACT_ATOMS: atom_id res chain seq x y z
N MET A 1 -19.84 -3.41 14.71
CA MET A 1 -18.42 -3.54 14.33
C MET A 1 -17.59 -3.42 15.58
N LYS A 2 -16.66 -4.35 15.82
CA LYS A 2 -15.72 -4.26 16.95
C LYS A 2 -14.73 -3.15 16.59
N ASN A 3 -14.73 -2.04 17.34
CA ASN A 3 -13.73 -0.99 17.14
C ASN A 3 -12.37 -1.55 17.58
N MET A 4 -11.52 -1.90 16.63
CA MET A 4 -10.14 -2.29 16.92
C MET A 4 -9.34 -1.03 17.25
N ASP A 5 -8.67 -1.04 18.39
CA ASP A 5 -7.79 0.05 18.81
C ASP A 5 -6.43 -0.14 18.11
N MET A 6 -6.14 0.73 17.14
CA MET A 6 -4.95 0.63 16.32
C MET A 6 -3.70 1.09 17.05
N ASP A 7 -3.81 1.98 18.03
CA ASP A 7 -2.69 2.33 18.91
C ASP A 7 -2.27 1.11 19.73
N ALA A 8 -3.26 0.39 20.27
CA ALA A 8 -3.03 -0.86 20.99
C ALA A 8 -2.49 -1.98 20.08
N TRP A 9 -2.97 -2.07 18.83
CA TRP A 9 -2.44 -3.04 17.86
C TRP A 9 -0.97 -2.76 17.52
N MET A 10 -0.60 -1.52 17.22
CA MET A 10 0.79 -1.15 16.93
C MET A 10 1.70 -1.36 18.16
N GLU A 11 1.22 -1.00 19.36
CA GLU A 11 1.95 -1.27 20.59
C GLU A 11 2.12 -2.78 20.81
N SER A 12 1.10 -3.59 20.50
CA SER A 12 1.21 -5.05 20.59
C SER A 12 2.28 -5.63 19.66
N ILE A 13 2.53 -5.01 18.50
CA ILE A 13 3.63 -5.38 17.62
C ILE A 13 4.97 -5.01 18.25
N ARG A 14 5.13 -3.75 18.67
CA ARG A 14 6.41 -3.25 19.23
C ARG A 14 6.80 -3.92 20.55
N ALA A 15 5.83 -4.24 21.39
CA ALA A 15 6.06 -4.90 22.67
C ALA A 15 6.33 -6.41 22.51
N ASN A 16 6.04 -6.99 21.35
CA ASN A 16 6.22 -8.42 21.11
C ASN A 16 7.62 -8.70 20.58
N ARG A 17 8.29 -9.70 21.18
CA ARG A 17 9.58 -10.18 20.66
C ARG A 17 9.42 -10.98 19.37
N LYS A 18 8.27 -11.63 19.18
CA LYS A 18 7.97 -12.33 17.92
C LYS A 18 7.70 -11.33 16.82
N ARG A 19 8.24 -11.62 15.65
CA ARG A 19 8.01 -10.89 14.41
C ARG A 19 6.71 -11.33 13.77
N VAL A 20 6.08 -10.38 13.09
CA VAL A 20 4.88 -10.61 12.29
C VAL A 20 5.15 -10.24 10.84
N ALA A 21 4.32 -10.74 9.92
CA ALA A 21 4.41 -10.42 8.51
C ALA A 21 3.09 -9.89 7.96
N ILE A 22 3.19 -8.96 7.00
CA ILE A 22 2.08 -8.39 6.24
C ILE A 22 2.52 -8.19 4.78
N PRO A 23 2.76 -9.27 4.01
CA PRO A 23 3.12 -9.14 2.59
C PRO A 23 1.92 -8.68 1.76
N ILE A 24 2.19 -7.94 0.68
CA ILE A 24 1.15 -7.54 -0.29
C ILE A 24 1.02 -8.64 -1.35
N MET A 25 -0.12 -9.33 -1.37
CA MET A 25 -0.32 -10.57 -2.13
C MET A 25 -1.55 -10.54 -3.06
N THR A 26 -1.75 -9.47 -3.84
CA THR A 26 -2.93 -9.34 -4.71
C THR A 26 -3.09 -10.54 -5.64
N HIS A 27 -2.07 -10.82 -6.47
CA HIS A 27 -2.17 -11.85 -7.50
C HIS A 27 -2.26 -13.27 -6.91
N PRO A 28 -1.44 -13.64 -5.90
CA PRO A 28 -1.60 -14.94 -5.25
C PRO A 28 -3.02 -15.21 -4.73
N GLY A 29 -3.71 -14.20 -4.17
CA GLY A 29 -5.08 -14.37 -3.69
C GLY A 29 -6.07 -14.65 -4.80
N ILE A 30 -5.94 -13.94 -5.93
CA ILE A 30 -6.78 -14.11 -7.12
C ILE A 30 -6.57 -15.51 -7.73
N GLU A 31 -5.32 -15.95 -7.84
CA GLU A 31 -4.96 -17.26 -8.39
C GLU A 31 -5.45 -18.42 -7.48
N LEU A 32 -5.43 -18.24 -6.15
CA LEU A 32 -5.91 -19.24 -5.20
C LEU A 32 -7.39 -19.57 -5.37
N ILE A 33 -8.22 -18.60 -5.78
CA ILE A 33 -9.65 -18.81 -6.03
C ILE A 33 -9.96 -19.16 -7.49
N GLY A 34 -8.92 -19.33 -8.33
CA GLY A 34 -9.05 -19.70 -9.74
C GLY A 34 -9.74 -18.62 -10.59
N ARG A 35 -9.57 -17.35 -10.25
CA ARG A 35 -10.16 -16.20 -10.96
C ARG A 35 -9.11 -15.40 -11.71
N THR A 36 -9.58 -14.52 -12.59
CA THR A 36 -8.73 -13.59 -13.35
C THR A 36 -8.56 -12.26 -12.63
N VAL A 37 -7.50 -11.51 -12.97
CA VAL A 37 -7.31 -10.15 -12.47
C VAL A 37 -8.51 -9.28 -12.85
N TYR A 38 -8.97 -9.36 -14.10
CA TYR A 38 -10.15 -8.63 -14.58
C TYR A 38 -11.38 -8.87 -13.71
N GLU A 39 -11.72 -10.12 -13.38
CA GLU A 39 -12.85 -10.43 -12.50
C GLU A 39 -12.67 -9.83 -11.11
N ALA A 40 -11.48 -9.96 -10.53
CA ALA A 40 -11.19 -9.49 -9.17
C ALA A 40 -11.29 -7.95 -9.06
N VAL A 41 -10.76 -7.22 -10.04
CA VAL A 41 -10.76 -5.74 -10.00
C VAL A 41 -12.08 -5.11 -10.44
N ASN A 42 -13.03 -5.89 -10.98
CA ASN A 42 -14.36 -5.43 -11.41
C ASN A 42 -15.52 -5.96 -10.55
N ASN A 43 -15.27 -6.90 -9.63
CA ASN A 43 -16.31 -7.49 -8.81
C ASN A 43 -15.88 -7.57 -7.35
N GLY A 44 -16.51 -6.74 -6.50
CA GLY A 44 -16.16 -6.61 -5.08
C GLY A 44 -16.32 -7.91 -4.28
N LYS A 45 -17.15 -8.86 -4.73
CA LYS A 45 -17.26 -10.17 -4.10
C LYS A 45 -16.07 -11.06 -4.46
N VAL A 46 -15.68 -11.11 -5.73
CA VAL A 46 -14.49 -11.86 -6.18
C VAL A 46 -13.22 -11.30 -5.52
N HIS A 47 -13.13 -9.97 -5.44
CA HIS A 47 -12.10 -9.25 -4.71
C HIS A 47 -12.01 -9.71 -3.25
N PHE A 48 -13.13 -9.68 -2.52
CA PHE A 48 -13.18 -10.16 -1.14
C PHE A 48 -12.80 -11.64 -1.01
N ASP A 49 -13.30 -12.51 -1.90
CA ASP A 49 -13.03 -13.95 -1.86
C ASP A 49 -11.53 -14.23 -1.99
N ALA A 50 -10.80 -13.47 -2.81
CA ALA A 50 -9.35 -13.55 -2.94
C ALA A 50 -8.62 -13.18 -1.63
N ILE A 51 -9.07 -12.11 -0.96
CA ILE A 51 -8.51 -11.67 0.33
C ILE A 51 -8.78 -12.73 1.41
N ASN A 52 -10.00 -13.25 1.47
CA ASN A 52 -10.39 -14.24 2.47
C ASN A 52 -9.63 -15.56 2.28
N ALA A 53 -9.43 -16.00 1.04
CA ALA A 53 -8.65 -17.21 0.73
C ALA A 53 -7.20 -17.09 1.23
N LEU A 54 -6.57 -15.91 1.12
CA LEU A 54 -5.25 -15.67 1.68
C LEU A 54 -5.26 -15.64 3.21
N ASN A 55 -6.26 -14.98 3.80
CA ASN A 55 -6.42 -14.90 5.25
C ASN A 55 -6.56 -16.27 5.91
N GLU A 56 -7.34 -17.17 5.30
CA GLU A 56 -7.53 -18.55 5.78
C GLU A 56 -6.27 -19.40 5.63
N LYS A 57 -5.47 -19.12 4.59
CA LYS A 57 -4.30 -19.93 4.24
C LYS A 57 -3.02 -19.52 4.97
N TYR A 58 -2.83 -18.24 5.23
CA TYR A 58 -1.57 -17.71 5.74
C TYR A 58 -1.76 -16.82 6.98
N PRO A 59 -0.84 -16.90 7.97
CA PRO A 59 -0.97 -16.19 9.25
C PRO A 59 -0.49 -14.73 9.15
N SER A 60 -0.95 -13.98 8.15
CA SER A 60 -0.66 -12.54 8.06
C SER A 60 -1.27 -11.80 9.25
N ALA A 61 -0.54 -10.82 9.80
CA ALA A 61 -0.98 -10.06 10.97
C ALA A 61 -2.03 -8.98 10.66
N ALA A 62 -2.22 -8.67 9.38
CA ALA A 62 -3.32 -7.88 8.86
C ALA A 62 -3.65 -8.33 7.43
N CYS A 63 -4.83 -8.00 6.95
CA CYS A 63 -5.22 -8.24 5.56
C CYS A 63 -5.16 -6.94 4.77
N THR A 64 -4.57 -6.97 3.58
CA THR A 64 -4.60 -5.86 2.63
C THR A 64 -5.61 -6.15 1.53
N VAL A 65 -6.48 -5.20 1.28
CA VAL A 65 -7.42 -5.25 0.17
C VAL A 65 -6.65 -4.99 -1.14
N ILE A 66 -7.02 -5.66 -2.23
CA ILE A 66 -6.41 -5.42 -3.57
C ILE A 66 -6.40 -3.92 -3.87
N MET A 67 -5.24 -3.45 -4.30
CA MET A 67 -5.00 -2.07 -4.68
C MET A 67 -4.77 -1.99 -6.19
N ASP A 68 -5.53 -1.12 -6.85
CA ASP A 68 -5.45 -0.85 -8.27
C ASP A 68 -5.40 0.67 -8.45
N LEU A 69 -4.25 1.16 -8.90
CA LEU A 69 -3.96 2.59 -9.02
C LEU A 69 -4.68 3.27 -10.20
N THR A 70 -5.60 2.58 -10.86
CA THR A 70 -6.42 3.12 -11.95
C THR A 70 -7.85 3.43 -11.52
N VAL A 71 -8.32 2.94 -10.37
CA VAL A 71 -9.71 3.09 -9.92
C VAL A 71 -10.07 4.57 -9.74
N GLU A 72 -9.18 5.32 -9.11
CA GLU A 72 -9.37 6.74 -8.86
C GLU A 72 -9.31 7.53 -10.16
N ALA A 73 -8.36 7.22 -11.04
CA ALA A 73 -8.25 7.88 -12.34
C ALA A 73 -9.46 7.60 -13.25
N GLU A 74 -9.95 6.36 -13.26
CA GLU A 74 -11.17 5.95 -13.96
C GLU A 74 -12.39 6.72 -13.45
N ALA A 75 -12.51 6.92 -12.14
CA ALA A 75 -13.61 7.70 -11.58
C ALA A 75 -13.62 9.15 -12.08
N PHE A 76 -12.43 9.75 -12.30
CA PHE A 76 -12.32 11.07 -12.94
C PHE A 76 -12.69 11.05 -14.44
N GLY A 77 -12.85 9.86 -15.04
CA GLY A 77 -13.18 9.67 -16.45
C GLY A 77 -11.98 9.30 -17.33
N ALA A 78 -10.84 8.92 -16.75
CA ALA A 78 -9.70 8.44 -17.53
C ALA A 78 -9.98 7.06 -18.15
N SER A 79 -9.48 6.84 -19.37
CA SER A 79 -9.59 5.54 -20.04
C SER A 79 -8.66 4.52 -19.38
N VAL A 80 -9.15 3.31 -19.15
CA VAL A 80 -8.38 2.21 -18.56
C VAL A 80 -8.31 1.05 -19.54
N ASP A 81 -7.10 0.56 -19.76
CA ASP A 81 -6.85 -0.71 -20.45
C ASP A 81 -6.74 -1.84 -19.43
N PHE A 82 -7.29 -3.01 -19.79
CA PHE A 82 -7.34 -4.19 -18.95
C PHE A 82 -6.61 -5.35 -19.64
N PRO A 83 -5.28 -5.43 -19.51
CA PRO A 83 -4.54 -6.58 -19.99
C PRO A 83 -5.01 -7.86 -19.31
N GLN A 84 -4.90 -8.99 -20.00
CA GLN A 84 -5.48 -10.25 -19.54
C GLN A 84 -4.88 -10.74 -18.20
N ASP A 85 -3.57 -10.57 -18.01
CA ASP A 85 -2.81 -11.15 -16.89
C ASP A 85 -2.08 -10.08 -16.05
N GLU A 86 -2.42 -8.81 -16.21
CA GLU A 86 -1.81 -7.69 -15.49
C GLU A 86 -2.86 -6.80 -14.82
N ILE A 87 -2.43 -6.01 -13.84
CA ILE A 87 -3.26 -4.94 -13.28
C ILE A 87 -3.60 -3.91 -14.36
N PRO A 88 -4.76 -3.25 -14.27
CA PRO A 88 -5.16 -2.27 -15.29
C PRO A 88 -4.18 -1.09 -15.37
N THR A 89 -4.18 -0.41 -16.52
CA THR A 89 -3.37 0.80 -16.72
C THR A 89 -4.20 1.94 -17.30
N VAL A 90 -3.90 3.17 -16.88
CA VAL A 90 -4.49 4.37 -17.47
C VAL A 90 -3.88 4.61 -18.86
N VAL A 91 -4.72 4.93 -19.83
CA VAL A 91 -4.33 5.23 -21.21
C VAL A 91 -4.57 6.71 -21.51
N GLY A 92 -3.53 7.38 -22.01
CA GLY A 92 -3.57 8.81 -22.33
C GLY A 92 -3.54 9.70 -21.09
N HIS A 93 -4.05 10.92 -21.23
CA HIS A 93 -4.21 11.90 -20.16
C HIS A 93 -5.61 12.53 -20.26
N LEU A 94 -6.14 12.97 -19.14
CA LEU A 94 -7.45 13.62 -19.03
C LEU A 94 -7.35 15.15 -19.07
N VAL A 95 -6.24 15.69 -18.58
CA VAL A 95 -5.95 17.11 -18.48
C VAL A 95 -4.52 17.38 -18.94
N SER A 96 -4.22 18.59 -19.40
CA SER A 96 -2.89 18.93 -19.94
C SER A 96 -2.51 20.42 -19.81
N ASP A 97 -3.39 21.23 -19.20
CA ASP A 97 -3.16 22.66 -18.98
C ASP A 97 -4.02 23.19 -17.81
N LEU A 98 -3.80 24.45 -17.43
CA LEU A 98 -4.58 25.10 -16.37
C LEU A 98 -6.09 25.15 -16.65
N SER A 99 -6.50 25.28 -17.91
CA SER A 99 -7.91 25.41 -18.27
C SER A 99 -8.66 24.08 -18.10
N SER A 100 -8.06 22.99 -18.57
CA SER A 100 -8.55 21.63 -18.41
C SER A 100 -8.56 21.20 -16.94
N VAL A 101 -7.52 21.55 -16.17
CA VAL A 101 -7.51 21.31 -14.70
C VAL A 101 -8.61 22.11 -14.00
N LYS A 102 -8.87 23.37 -14.39
CA LYS A 102 -9.98 24.17 -13.84
C LYS A 102 -11.35 23.55 -14.15
N ALA A 103 -11.51 23.01 -15.36
CA ALA A 103 -12.75 22.37 -15.81
C ALA A 103 -12.96 20.97 -15.20
N LEU A 104 -11.88 20.30 -14.76
CA LEU A 104 -11.93 18.99 -14.13
C LEU A 104 -12.81 18.99 -12.88
N LYS A 105 -13.82 18.13 -12.86
CA LYS A 105 -14.73 17.97 -11.73
C LYS A 105 -14.32 16.78 -10.89
N GLU A 106 -14.43 16.92 -9.57
CA GLU A 106 -14.27 15.78 -8.68
C GLU A 106 -15.47 14.84 -8.86
N PRO A 107 -15.24 13.54 -9.08
CA PRO A 107 -16.30 12.57 -9.31
C PRO A 107 -17.00 12.17 -8.00
N ASP A 108 -18.20 11.62 -8.14
CA ASP A 108 -18.93 11.00 -7.03
C ASP A 108 -18.34 9.62 -6.70
N MET A 109 -18.53 9.16 -5.46
CA MET A 109 -18.07 7.83 -5.02
C MET A 109 -18.87 6.69 -5.65
N SER A 110 -19.94 6.98 -6.42
CA SER A 110 -20.64 6.03 -7.26
C SER A 110 -20.00 5.80 -8.64
N GLU A 111 -19.00 6.59 -9.03
CA GLU A 111 -18.40 6.53 -10.37
C GLU A 111 -17.38 5.39 -10.52
N GLY A 112 -17.22 4.94 -11.78
CA GLY A 112 -16.27 3.89 -12.15
C GLY A 112 -16.40 2.62 -11.30
N ARG A 113 -15.25 2.07 -10.88
CA ARG A 113 -15.21 0.86 -10.06
C ARG A 113 -15.22 1.10 -8.55
N ILE A 114 -15.27 2.34 -8.08
CA ILE A 114 -15.29 2.68 -6.63
C ILE A 114 -16.30 1.83 -5.83
N PRO A 115 -17.56 1.64 -6.28
CA PRO A 115 -18.53 0.84 -5.53
C PRO A 115 -18.08 -0.62 -5.28
N GLN A 116 -17.31 -1.20 -6.21
CA GLN A 116 -16.80 -2.57 -6.07
C GLN A 116 -15.70 -2.64 -5.00
N TYR A 117 -14.82 -1.63 -4.95
CA TYR A 117 -13.79 -1.53 -3.93
C TYR A 117 -14.39 -1.25 -2.54
N LEU A 118 -15.39 -0.38 -2.44
CA LEU A 118 -16.13 -0.18 -1.19
C LEU A 118 -16.82 -1.46 -0.73
N LEU A 119 -17.44 -2.22 -1.65
CA LEU A 119 -18.06 -3.51 -1.35
C LEU A 119 -17.02 -4.53 -0.83
N ALA A 120 -15.86 -4.63 -1.47
CA ALA A 120 -14.80 -5.54 -1.04
C ALA A 120 -14.30 -5.20 0.38
N ASN A 121 -14.06 -3.92 0.67
CA ASN A 121 -13.66 -3.45 1.99
C ASN A 121 -14.72 -3.75 3.06
N LYS A 122 -16.00 -3.53 2.73
CA LYS A 122 -17.12 -3.86 3.62
C LYS A 122 -17.17 -5.35 3.94
N LEU A 123 -17.12 -6.20 2.92
CA LEU A 123 -17.13 -7.65 3.10
C LEU A 123 -15.92 -8.13 3.92
N ALA A 124 -14.74 -7.56 3.67
CA ALA A 124 -13.54 -7.87 4.45
C ALA A 124 -13.72 -7.49 5.93
N ALA A 125 -14.19 -6.27 6.23
CA ALA A 125 -14.43 -5.81 7.60
C ALA A 125 -15.53 -6.62 8.34
N GLU A 126 -16.55 -7.11 7.62
CA GLU A 126 -17.63 -7.91 8.21
C GLU A 126 -17.21 -9.36 8.52
N ASN A 127 -16.28 -9.93 7.76
CA ASN A 127 -15.92 -11.34 7.85
C ASN A 127 -14.55 -11.60 8.52
N ILE A 128 -13.62 -10.65 8.45
CA ILE A 128 -12.28 -10.73 9.05
C ILE A 128 -12.28 -9.85 10.30
N THR A 129 -12.42 -10.47 11.48
CA THR A 129 -12.69 -9.76 12.74
C THR A 129 -11.64 -9.97 13.83
N ASP A 130 -10.66 -10.84 13.57
CA ASP A 130 -9.58 -11.21 14.47
C ASP A 130 -8.30 -10.37 14.28
N LYS A 131 -8.21 -9.61 13.18
CA LYS A 131 -7.05 -8.78 12.81
C LYS A 131 -7.47 -7.55 11.99
N PRO A 132 -6.60 -6.53 11.84
CA PRO A 132 -6.91 -5.37 11.01
C PRO A 132 -7.09 -5.72 9.54
N VAL A 133 -7.99 -5.00 8.89
CA VAL A 133 -8.11 -4.93 7.43
C VAL A 133 -7.67 -3.54 6.96
N PHE A 134 -6.83 -3.48 5.95
CA PHE A 134 -6.35 -2.24 5.33
C PHE A 134 -6.86 -2.13 3.90
N GLY A 135 -7.54 -1.02 3.61
CA GLY A 135 -7.92 -0.64 2.25
C GLY A 135 -6.70 -0.19 1.44
N GLY A 136 -6.88 0.04 0.15
CA GLY A 136 -5.85 0.61 -0.72
C GLY A 136 -6.37 1.83 -1.47
N MET A 137 -5.53 2.84 -1.62
CA MET A 137 -5.77 3.95 -2.55
C MET A 137 -4.45 4.50 -3.09
N ILE A 138 -4.51 5.15 -4.25
CA ILE A 138 -3.38 5.91 -4.80
C ILE A 138 -3.12 7.20 -3.99
N GLY A 139 -1.88 7.67 -3.97
CA GLY A 139 -1.52 8.97 -3.41
C GLY A 139 -1.80 10.15 -4.37
N PRO A 140 -1.93 11.39 -3.84
CA PRO A 140 -2.27 12.58 -4.64
C PRO A 140 -1.32 12.85 -5.80
N PHE A 141 0.00 12.68 -5.61
CA PHE A 141 0.98 12.99 -6.65
C PHE A 141 0.93 11.98 -7.79
N SER A 142 0.82 10.69 -7.45
CA SER A 142 0.70 9.61 -8.41
C SER A 142 -0.61 9.72 -9.19
N LEU A 143 -1.73 10.08 -8.54
CA LEU A 143 -2.99 10.32 -9.22
C LEU A 143 -2.91 11.50 -10.19
N ALA A 144 -2.31 12.61 -9.77
CA ALA A 144 -2.12 13.77 -10.64
C ALA A 144 -1.32 13.40 -11.91
N GLY A 145 -0.23 12.65 -11.76
CA GLY A 145 0.53 12.16 -12.90
C GLY A 145 -0.22 11.16 -13.79
N ARG A 146 -1.17 10.38 -13.25
CA ARG A 146 -2.06 9.53 -14.07
C ARG A 146 -3.09 10.34 -14.85
N LEU A 147 -3.54 11.48 -14.31
CA LEU A 147 -4.53 12.35 -14.97
C LEU A 147 -3.90 13.30 -15.99
N TYR A 148 -2.63 13.67 -15.83
CA TYR A 148 -1.97 14.73 -16.61
C TYR A 148 -0.88 14.24 -17.59
N ASP A 149 -0.53 12.95 -17.56
CA ASP A 149 0.76 12.39 -18.01
C ASP A 149 1.90 12.68 -17.03
N MET A 150 2.64 11.63 -16.65
CA MET A 150 3.64 11.73 -15.59
C MET A 150 4.81 12.65 -15.96
N SER A 151 5.29 12.58 -17.19
CA SER A 151 6.47 13.35 -17.61
C SER A 151 6.11 14.83 -17.73
N GLU A 152 4.96 15.12 -18.33
CA GLU A 152 4.44 16.48 -18.45
C GLU A 152 4.04 17.06 -17.08
N PHE A 153 3.48 16.25 -16.19
CA PHE A 153 3.14 16.68 -14.83
C PHE A 153 4.38 17.03 -14.01
N MET A 154 5.44 16.23 -14.10
CA MET A 154 6.72 16.56 -13.47
C MET A 154 7.27 17.89 -14.00
N MET A 155 7.19 18.13 -15.31
CA MET A 155 7.55 19.43 -15.88
C MET A 155 6.67 20.57 -15.37
N ALA A 156 5.35 20.36 -15.27
CA ALA A 156 4.40 21.33 -14.75
C ALA A 156 4.67 21.69 -13.28
N CYS A 157 5.16 20.76 -12.45
CA CYS A 157 5.56 21.08 -11.08
C CYS A 157 6.64 22.17 -11.01
N TYR A 158 7.54 22.23 -11.99
CA TYR A 158 8.59 23.25 -12.06
C TYR A 158 8.18 24.50 -12.86
N CYS A 159 7.52 24.31 -14.01
CA CYS A 159 7.23 25.39 -14.95
C CYS A 159 5.87 26.05 -14.73
N GLU A 160 4.92 25.34 -14.13
CA GLU A 160 3.51 25.74 -13.98
C GLU A 160 2.95 25.38 -12.58
N PRO A 161 3.55 25.90 -11.49
CA PRO A 161 3.20 25.51 -10.12
C PRO A 161 1.72 25.79 -9.76
N GLU A 162 1.08 26.77 -10.40
CA GLU A 162 -0.36 27.01 -10.23
C GLU A 162 -1.18 25.82 -10.76
N THR A 163 -0.87 25.34 -11.97
CA THR A 163 -1.52 24.20 -12.62
C THR A 163 -1.32 22.94 -11.79
N ALA A 164 -0.07 22.63 -11.43
CA ALA A 164 0.27 21.46 -10.64
C ALA A 164 -0.39 21.49 -9.26
N GLY A 165 -0.29 22.62 -8.56
CA GLY A 165 -0.89 22.79 -7.23
C GLY A 165 -2.41 22.70 -7.25
N LEU A 166 -3.08 23.17 -8.31
CA LEU A 166 -4.53 23.04 -8.45
C LEU A 166 -4.96 21.59 -8.66
N LEU A 167 -4.25 20.86 -9.52
CA LEU A 167 -4.54 19.45 -9.75
C LEU A 167 -4.32 18.62 -8.47
N LEU A 168 -3.20 18.82 -7.78
CA LEU A 168 -2.91 18.13 -6.52
C LEU A 168 -3.97 18.39 -5.46
N ARG A 169 -4.50 19.62 -5.35
CA ARG A 169 -5.61 19.93 -4.43
C ARG A 169 -6.89 19.17 -4.79
N LYS A 170 -7.24 19.05 -6.07
CA LYS A 170 -8.39 18.28 -6.54
C LYS A 170 -8.23 16.78 -6.26
N CYS A 171 -7.07 16.22 -6.58
CA CYS A 171 -6.73 14.83 -6.26
C CYS A 171 -6.83 14.58 -4.75
N THR A 172 -6.28 15.47 -3.92
CA THR A 172 -6.29 15.36 -2.46
C THR A 172 -7.71 15.44 -1.88
N SER A 173 -8.52 16.38 -2.36
CA SER A 173 -9.92 16.52 -1.95
C SER A 173 -10.73 15.25 -2.24
N PHE A 174 -10.60 14.73 -3.47
CA PHE A 174 -11.23 13.47 -3.87
C PHE A 174 -10.75 12.29 -3.01
N LEU A 175 -9.44 12.11 -2.86
CA LEU A 175 -8.84 11.00 -2.09
C LEU A 175 -9.20 11.06 -0.61
N LEU A 176 -9.31 12.25 -0.02
CA LEU A 176 -9.79 12.41 1.35
C LEU A 176 -11.22 11.89 1.48
N ASN A 177 -12.13 12.28 0.58
CA ASN A 177 -13.51 11.80 0.58
C ASN A 177 -13.57 10.28 0.38
N TYR A 178 -12.76 9.75 -0.54
CA TYR A 178 -12.69 8.30 -0.78
C TYR A 178 -12.17 7.54 0.45
N CYS A 179 -11.12 8.04 1.12
CA CYS A 179 -10.60 7.46 2.35
C CYS A 179 -11.64 7.45 3.48
N LEU A 180 -12.45 8.51 3.60
CA LEU A 180 -13.56 8.56 4.55
C LEU A 180 -14.65 7.54 4.21
N GLU A 181 -14.97 7.31 2.93
CA GLU A 181 -15.90 6.24 2.52
C GLU A 181 -15.34 4.85 2.80
N LEU A 182 -14.04 4.62 2.58
CA LEU A 182 -13.36 3.37 2.94
C LEU A 182 -13.44 3.14 4.46
N LYS A 183 -13.14 4.16 5.27
CA LYS A 183 -13.24 4.12 6.73
C LYS A 183 -14.65 3.78 7.21
N LYS A 184 -15.69 4.29 6.56
CA LYS A 184 -17.11 3.95 6.87
C LYS A 184 -17.44 2.48 6.65
N GLN A 185 -16.68 1.75 5.82
CA GLN A 185 -16.88 0.32 5.62
C GLN A 185 -16.42 -0.54 6.80
N GLY A 186 -15.72 0.06 7.78
CA GLY A 186 -15.32 -0.62 9.02
C GLY A 186 -13.91 -1.23 9.01
N ILE A 187 -13.10 -0.89 8.01
CA ILE A 187 -11.66 -1.25 7.96
C ILE A 187 -10.84 -0.40 8.95
N GLN A 188 -9.64 -0.85 9.27
CA GLN A 188 -8.78 -0.28 10.32
C GLN A 188 -7.68 0.64 9.81
N GLY A 189 -7.62 0.85 8.50
CA GLY A 189 -6.65 1.74 7.90
C GLY A 189 -6.66 1.69 6.39
N VAL A 190 -5.78 2.48 5.79
CA VAL A 190 -5.58 2.52 4.35
C VAL A 190 -4.09 2.51 4.03
N VAL A 191 -3.72 1.76 3.00
CA VAL A 191 -2.43 1.86 2.34
C VAL A 191 -2.55 2.92 1.24
N ILE A 192 -1.80 4.01 1.38
CA ILE A 192 -1.67 5.04 0.34
C ILE A 192 -0.42 4.72 -0.46
N ALA A 193 -0.57 4.32 -1.72
CA ALA A 193 0.55 4.06 -2.60
C ALA A 193 0.93 5.30 -3.40
N GLU A 194 2.14 5.80 -3.15
CA GLU A 194 2.67 7.01 -3.77
C GLU A 194 4.00 6.73 -4.51
N PRO A 195 4.03 5.79 -5.48
CA PRO A 195 5.27 5.40 -6.15
C PRO A 195 5.90 6.52 -6.98
N ALA A 196 5.08 7.41 -7.56
CA ALA A 196 5.59 8.47 -8.44
C ALA A 196 6.33 9.56 -7.67
N ALA A 197 5.98 9.79 -6.39
CA ALA A 197 6.72 10.75 -5.57
C ALA A 197 8.18 10.31 -5.35
N GLY A 198 8.46 9.00 -5.34
CA GLY A 198 9.83 8.48 -5.28
C GLY A 198 10.71 8.81 -6.50
N LEU A 199 10.20 9.51 -7.51
CA LEU A 199 10.98 10.07 -8.62
C LEU A 199 11.50 11.49 -8.32
N LEU A 200 11.05 12.12 -7.24
CA LEU A 200 11.41 13.49 -6.85
C LEU A 200 12.56 13.51 -5.83
N SER A 201 13.21 14.66 -5.67
CA SER A 201 14.08 14.89 -4.52
C SER A 201 13.28 14.89 -3.21
N ASN A 202 13.97 14.88 -2.06
CA ASN A 202 13.32 15.01 -0.75
C ASN A 202 12.47 16.30 -0.66
N GLU A 203 13.00 17.42 -1.14
CA GLU A 203 12.32 18.72 -1.15
C GLU A 203 11.11 18.71 -2.10
N GLY A 204 11.28 18.13 -3.30
CA GLY A 204 10.18 17.96 -4.24
C GLY A 204 9.10 17.04 -3.67
N CYS A 205 9.46 15.98 -2.97
CA CYS A 205 8.51 15.14 -2.23
C CYS A 205 7.78 15.93 -1.15
N ALA A 206 8.48 16.76 -0.37
CA ALA A 206 7.86 17.56 0.67
C ALA A 206 6.81 18.52 0.10
N GLU A 207 7.15 19.19 -1.01
CA GLU A 207 6.31 20.18 -1.67
C GLU A 207 5.18 19.54 -2.48
N PHE A 208 5.42 18.55 -3.34
CA PHE A 208 4.41 18.09 -4.29
C PHE A 208 3.62 16.86 -3.85
N SER A 209 4.03 16.18 -2.77
CA SER A 209 3.34 14.97 -2.29
C SER A 209 3.07 14.99 -0.79
N SER A 210 4.10 15.15 0.03
CA SER A 210 4.03 14.91 1.48
C SER A 210 3.07 15.86 2.19
N GLN A 211 3.04 17.15 1.81
CA GLN A 211 2.06 18.09 2.40
C GLN A 211 0.60 17.71 2.10
N TYR A 212 0.34 17.11 0.93
CA TYR A 212 -0.99 16.66 0.53
C TYR A 212 -1.40 15.38 1.26
N ILE A 213 -0.48 14.41 1.35
CA ILE A 213 -0.69 13.20 2.15
C ILE A 213 -0.90 13.56 3.63
N LYS A 214 -0.09 14.48 4.17
CA LYS A 214 -0.23 14.97 5.54
C LYS A 214 -1.63 15.51 5.82
N SER A 215 -2.20 16.28 4.89
CA SER A 215 -3.57 16.79 5.04
C SER A 215 -4.64 15.69 5.10
N ILE A 216 -4.40 14.55 4.44
CA ILE A 216 -5.27 13.37 4.54
C ILE A 216 -5.06 12.69 5.90
N VAL A 217 -3.81 12.44 6.28
CA VAL A 217 -3.42 11.82 7.56
C VAL A 217 -4.04 12.56 8.74
N GLU A 218 -3.92 13.89 8.79
CA GLU A 218 -4.45 14.74 9.87
C GLU A 218 -5.97 14.64 10.05
N VAL A 219 -6.71 14.27 9.01
CA VAL A 219 -8.17 14.14 9.06
C VAL A 219 -8.61 12.71 9.36
N VAL A 220 -7.97 11.70 8.77
CA VAL A 220 -8.46 10.31 8.79
C VAL A 220 -7.82 9.46 9.87
N GLN A 221 -6.57 9.75 10.25
CA GLN A 221 -5.83 8.94 11.21
C GLN A 221 -6.30 9.23 12.63
N ASP A 222 -6.71 8.18 13.33
CA ASP A 222 -7.12 8.24 14.73
C ASP A 222 -6.89 6.88 15.42
N ARG A 223 -7.37 6.77 16.66
CA ARG A 223 -7.23 5.57 17.50
C ARG A 223 -7.78 4.29 16.86
N ASN A 224 -8.65 4.37 15.86
CA ASN A 224 -9.28 3.22 15.22
C ASN A 224 -8.93 3.09 13.72
N PHE A 225 -8.17 4.02 13.16
CA PHE A 225 -7.83 4.05 11.75
C PHE A 225 -6.43 4.59 11.50
N VAL A 226 -5.57 3.82 10.86
CA VAL A 226 -4.17 4.23 10.55
C VAL A 226 -3.95 4.46 9.07
N VAL A 227 -3.02 5.36 8.76
CA VAL A 227 -2.49 5.51 7.41
C VAL A 227 -1.17 4.76 7.31
N ILE A 228 -1.05 3.91 6.29
CA ILE A 228 0.18 3.25 5.89
C ILE A 228 0.64 3.90 4.59
N LEU A 229 1.72 4.68 4.64
CA LEU A 229 2.28 5.29 3.43
C LEU A 229 3.24 4.30 2.76
N HIS A 230 2.93 3.93 1.52
CA HIS A 230 3.78 3.08 0.68
C HIS A 230 4.46 3.89 -0.41
N ASN A 231 5.79 3.78 -0.51
CA ASN A 231 6.54 4.34 -1.63
C ASN A 231 7.67 3.38 -2.05
N CYS A 232 7.48 2.67 -3.16
CA CYS A 232 8.50 1.78 -3.73
C CYS A 232 9.51 2.49 -4.63
N GLY A 233 9.26 3.74 -5.02
CA GLY A 233 10.21 4.59 -5.74
C GLY A 233 11.28 5.19 -4.81
N ASN A 234 11.00 5.28 -3.51
CA ASN A 234 11.98 5.75 -2.53
C ASN A 234 13.13 4.72 -2.37
N THR A 235 14.34 5.15 -2.72
CA THR A 235 15.58 4.37 -2.57
C THR A 235 16.44 4.84 -1.39
N GLY A 236 15.88 5.67 -0.51
CA GLY A 236 16.53 6.31 0.64
C GLY A 236 16.56 7.83 0.55
N HIS A 237 16.43 8.38 -0.66
CA HIS A 237 16.60 9.80 -0.94
C HIS A 237 15.44 10.69 -0.48
N CYS A 238 14.25 10.14 -0.22
CA CYS A 238 13.06 10.91 0.20
C CYS A 238 12.38 10.37 1.47
N THR A 239 13.10 9.58 2.26
CA THR A 239 12.57 8.99 3.51
C THR A 239 12.16 10.06 4.52
N GLU A 240 12.90 11.16 4.63
CA GLU A 240 12.55 12.24 5.54
C GLU A 240 11.21 12.89 5.16
N ALA A 241 11.01 13.23 3.88
CA ALA A 241 9.74 13.77 3.39
C ALA A 241 8.57 12.79 3.62
N MET A 242 8.80 11.49 3.41
CA MET A 242 7.82 10.45 3.70
C MET A 242 7.45 10.44 5.20
N VAL A 243 8.42 10.56 6.10
CA VAL A 243 8.18 10.63 7.55
C VAL A 243 7.42 11.90 7.96
N GLN A 244 7.72 13.04 7.35
CA GLN A 244 7.06 14.33 7.62
C GLN A 244 5.54 14.32 7.40
N THR A 245 5.00 13.33 6.69
CA THR A 245 3.55 13.12 6.52
C THR A 245 2.82 12.82 7.82
N GLY A 246 3.50 12.28 8.84
CA GLY A 246 2.91 11.87 10.11
C GLY A 246 2.07 10.59 10.05
N ALA A 247 2.17 9.82 8.96
CA ALA A 247 1.54 8.49 8.88
C ALA A 247 2.02 7.58 10.02
N ALA A 248 1.12 6.78 10.59
CA ALA A 248 1.47 5.86 11.68
C ALA A 248 2.35 4.69 11.21
N CYS A 249 2.30 4.36 9.91
CA CYS A 249 3.01 3.23 9.32
C CYS A 249 3.69 3.63 8.00
N TYR A 250 4.87 3.08 7.74
CA TYR A 250 5.65 3.31 6.52
C TYR A 250 6.03 1.98 5.86
N HIS A 251 5.74 1.83 4.57
CA HIS A 251 6.03 0.62 3.80
C HIS A 251 6.98 0.90 2.63
N PHE A 252 8.15 0.27 2.64
CA PHE A 252 9.25 0.62 1.75
C PHE A 252 9.48 -0.41 0.63
N GLY A 253 9.93 0.08 -0.53
CA GLY A 253 10.32 -0.73 -1.69
C GLY A 253 11.58 -1.58 -1.47
N ASN A 254 11.79 -2.59 -2.30
CA ASN A 254 12.95 -3.51 -2.21
C ASN A 254 14.31 -2.89 -2.57
N LYS A 255 14.34 -1.65 -3.06
CA LYS A 255 15.57 -0.97 -3.49
C LYS A 255 16.23 -0.12 -2.41
N ILE A 256 15.53 0.18 -1.31
CA ILE A 256 16.07 0.95 -0.19
C ILE A 256 16.86 0.06 0.77
N ASN A 257 17.84 0.64 1.47
CA ASN A 257 18.45 0.02 2.63
C ASN A 257 17.46 0.05 3.81
N MET A 258 16.96 -1.12 4.20
CA MET A 258 15.94 -1.25 5.24
C MET A 258 16.41 -0.75 6.62
N LEU A 259 17.70 -0.90 6.95
CA LEU A 259 18.24 -0.44 8.24
C LEU A 259 18.28 1.09 8.31
N GLU A 260 18.73 1.74 7.23
CA GLU A 260 18.73 3.21 7.14
C GLU A 260 17.30 3.77 7.18
N ALA A 261 16.35 3.10 6.53
CA ALA A 261 14.94 3.48 6.60
C ALA A 261 14.37 3.35 8.02
N LEU A 262 14.69 2.26 8.72
CA LEU A 262 14.31 2.05 10.12
C LEU A 262 14.91 3.11 11.05
N ASP A 263 16.18 3.46 10.87
CA ASP A 263 16.87 4.50 11.65
C ASP A 263 16.27 5.90 11.43
N ALA A 264 15.78 6.18 10.21
CA ALA A 264 15.16 7.45 9.87
C ALA A 264 13.70 7.57 10.31
N CYS A 265 13.02 6.46 10.60
CA CYS A 265 11.61 6.45 11.00
C CYS A 265 11.45 6.63 12.52
N PRO A 266 10.36 7.26 12.99
CA PRO A 266 10.03 7.34 14.41
C PRO A 266 9.88 5.94 15.04
N THR A 267 10.41 5.74 16.24
CA THR A 267 10.39 4.43 16.92
C THR A 267 8.99 3.97 17.33
N ASP A 268 8.04 4.90 17.40
CA ASP A 268 6.62 4.66 17.67
C ASP A 268 5.78 4.43 16.39
N SER A 269 6.37 4.59 15.20
CA SER A 269 5.75 4.20 13.93
C SER A 269 6.02 2.73 13.61
N ILE A 270 5.15 2.09 12.82
CA ILE A 270 5.42 0.75 12.27
C ILE A 270 6.14 0.88 10.92
N VAL A 271 7.19 0.11 10.73
CA VAL A 271 7.98 0.12 9.49
C VAL A 271 7.94 -1.25 8.83
N MET A 272 7.55 -1.30 7.57
CA MET A 272 7.26 -2.53 6.83
C MET A 272 8.15 -2.68 5.60
N GLY A 273 8.56 -3.92 5.30
CA GLY A 273 9.27 -4.25 4.08
C GLY A 273 10.32 -5.36 4.26
N ASN A 274 11.24 -5.56 3.33
CA ASN A 274 11.12 -5.09 1.95
C ASN A 274 11.64 -6.14 0.95
N LEU A 275 11.41 -7.43 1.21
CA LEU A 275 11.89 -8.51 0.34
C LEU A 275 11.43 -8.32 -1.12
N ASP A 276 12.34 -8.54 -2.07
CA ASP A 276 12.08 -8.32 -3.49
C ASP A 276 10.95 -9.22 -4.04
N PRO A 277 9.82 -8.65 -4.48
CA PRO A 277 8.67 -9.42 -4.96
C PRO A 277 8.96 -10.19 -6.26
N VAL A 278 9.90 -9.74 -7.09
CA VAL A 278 10.21 -10.39 -8.36
C VAL A 278 11.34 -11.39 -8.20
N THR A 279 12.49 -10.95 -7.69
CA THR A 279 13.69 -11.80 -7.68
C THR A 279 13.61 -12.89 -6.62
N LEU A 280 12.98 -12.62 -5.46
CA LEU A 280 12.87 -13.60 -4.37
C LEU A 280 11.54 -14.36 -4.41
N PHE A 281 10.41 -13.66 -4.46
CA PHE A 281 9.11 -14.36 -4.44
C PHE A 281 8.80 -15.09 -5.74
N LYS A 282 8.95 -14.44 -6.90
CA LYS A 282 8.60 -15.05 -8.19
C LYS A 282 9.68 -15.98 -8.74
N ALA A 283 10.94 -15.52 -8.77
CA ALA A 283 11.99 -16.17 -9.55
C ALA A 283 12.88 -17.14 -8.74
N ALA A 284 13.06 -16.93 -7.44
CA ALA A 284 13.96 -17.74 -6.64
C ALA A 284 13.37 -19.09 -6.24
N SER A 285 14.21 -19.97 -5.71
CA SER A 285 13.76 -21.21 -5.08
C SER A 285 13.16 -20.95 -3.69
N PRO A 286 12.32 -21.88 -3.16
CA PRO A 286 11.82 -21.77 -1.80
C PRO A 286 12.95 -21.63 -0.75
N GLU A 287 14.09 -22.28 -0.97
CA GLU A 287 15.22 -22.22 -0.05
C GLU A 287 15.92 -20.86 -0.09
N ASP A 288 16.12 -20.27 -1.26
CA ASP A 288 16.72 -18.94 -1.39
C ASP A 288 15.83 -17.88 -0.72
N LEU A 289 14.51 -17.96 -0.90
CA LEU A 289 13.56 -17.08 -0.23
C LEU A 289 13.57 -17.28 1.29
N ARG A 290 13.66 -18.53 1.76
CA ARG A 290 13.79 -18.84 3.20
C ARG A 290 15.04 -18.17 3.79
N ILE A 291 16.19 -18.32 3.12
CA ILE A 291 17.47 -17.72 3.54
C ILE A 291 17.37 -16.19 3.57
N ALA A 292 16.88 -15.57 2.50
CA ALA A 292 16.74 -14.11 2.42
C ALA A 292 15.79 -13.56 3.49
N THR A 293 14.71 -14.30 3.79
CA THR A 293 13.76 -13.94 4.85
C THR A 293 14.43 -13.95 6.22
N LEU A 294 15.17 -15.02 6.54
CA LEU A 294 15.89 -15.14 7.82
C LEU A 294 16.98 -14.08 7.98
N ASP A 295 17.72 -13.78 6.91
CA ASP A 295 18.75 -12.76 6.91
C ASP A 295 18.16 -11.38 7.21
N LEU A 296 17.07 -10.99 6.54
CA LEU A 296 16.39 -9.72 6.81
C LEU A 296 15.87 -9.65 8.24
N LEU A 297 15.26 -10.72 8.76
CA LEU A 297 14.78 -10.79 10.15
C LEU A 297 15.94 -10.67 11.16
N GLN A 298 17.10 -11.26 10.85
CA GLN A 298 18.28 -11.17 11.71
C GLN A 298 18.85 -9.75 11.72
N GLN A 299 18.98 -9.12 10.55
CA GLN A 299 19.50 -7.75 10.42
C GLN A 299 18.60 -6.73 11.14
N THR A 300 17.28 -6.92 11.08
CA THR A 300 16.29 -6.02 11.68
C THR A 300 15.93 -6.38 13.13
N SER A 301 16.62 -7.36 13.72
CA SER A 301 16.31 -7.91 15.05
C SER A 301 16.27 -6.87 16.18
N ALA A 302 17.06 -5.80 16.08
CA ALA A 302 17.12 -4.72 17.05
C ALA A 302 15.94 -3.73 17.00
N TYR A 303 15.12 -3.77 15.95
CA TYR A 303 14.07 -2.78 15.69
C TYR A 303 12.69 -3.36 16.04
N PRO A 304 12.13 -3.10 17.23
CA PRO A 304 10.86 -3.70 17.65
C PRO A 304 9.67 -3.31 16.76
N ASN A 305 9.76 -2.18 16.07
CA ASN A 305 8.73 -1.64 15.20
C ASN A 305 8.79 -2.16 13.74
N PHE A 306 9.72 -3.06 13.44
CA PHE A 306 9.81 -3.70 12.12
C PHE A 306 8.78 -4.82 11.94
N VAL A 307 8.08 -4.78 10.80
CA VAL A 307 7.16 -5.81 10.30
C VAL A 307 7.67 -6.33 8.97
N LEU A 308 7.80 -7.65 8.86
CA LEU A 308 8.29 -8.31 7.66
C LEU A 308 7.25 -8.17 6.52
N SER A 309 7.69 -7.71 5.35
CA SER A 309 6.82 -7.62 4.18
C SER A 309 7.59 -7.83 2.87
N SER A 310 6.85 -8.04 1.79
CA SER A 310 7.36 -7.83 0.44
C SER A 310 7.60 -6.32 0.22
N GLY A 311 8.53 -5.95 -0.68
CA GLY A 311 8.79 -4.54 -0.99
C GLY A 311 7.68 -3.88 -1.83
N CYS A 312 6.86 -4.67 -2.49
CA CYS A 312 5.69 -4.24 -3.25
C CYS A 312 4.72 -5.44 -3.38
N ASP A 313 3.72 -5.31 -4.24
CA ASP A 313 2.82 -6.39 -4.58
C ASP A 313 3.56 -7.57 -5.21
N ILE A 314 3.21 -8.78 -4.77
CA ILE A 314 3.76 -10.02 -5.32
C ILE A 314 3.14 -10.26 -6.72
N PRO A 315 3.97 -10.45 -7.74
CA PRO A 315 3.51 -10.56 -9.13
C PRO A 315 2.75 -11.86 -9.42
N PRO A 316 2.02 -11.92 -10.55
CA PRO A 316 1.36 -13.14 -11.01
C PRO A 316 2.33 -14.31 -11.18
N HIS A 317 1.79 -15.51 -11.04
CA HIS A 317 2.47 -16.80 -11.19
C HIS A 317 3.59 -17.02 -10.17
N THR A 318 3.46 -16.40 -8.99
CA THR A 318 4.35 -16.67 -7.86
C THR A 318 4.04 -18.04 -7.27
N SER A 319 5.07 -18.87 -7.09
CA SER A 319 4.91 -20.20 -6.53
C SER A 319 4.38 -20.14 -5.10
N LEU A 320 3.32 -20.92 -4.81
CA LEU A 320 2.82 -21.09 -3.44
C LEU A 320 3.88 -21.70 -2.51
N ALA A 321 4.82 -22.48 -3.04
CA ALA A 321 5.94 -23.01 -2.26
C ALA A 321 6.84 -21.89 -1.74
N ASN A 322 7.04 -20.82 -2.53
CA ASN A 322 7.81 -19.66 -2.10
C ASN A 322 7.07 -18.90 -0.99
N ILE A 323 5.77 -18.63 -1.15
CA ILE A 323 4.98 -17.97 -0.09
C ILE A 323 4.99 -18.81 1.20
N THR A 324 4.89 -20.15 1.07
CA THR A 324 4.97 -21.06 2.22
C THR A 324 6.36 -21.00 2.88
N ALA A 325 7.44 -20.95 2.10
CA ALA A 325 8.80 -20.83 2.63
C ALA A 325 9.04 -19.50 3.36
N PHE A 326 8.46 -18.39 2.87
CA PHE A 326 8.50 -17.10 3.55
C PHE A 326 7.88 -17.16 4.96
N TYR A 327 6.67 -17.71 5.09
CA TYR A 327 6.03 -17.86 6.41
C TYR A 327 6.74 -18.91 7.29
N ALA A 328 7.26 -19.99 6.71
CA ALA A 328 8.03 -20.98 7.44
C ALA A 328 9.33 -20.39 8.02
N ALA A 329 10.03 -19.53 7.27
CA ALA A 329 11.20 -18.79 7.77
C ALA A 329 10.85 -17.84 8.92
N LEU A 330 9.71 -17.13 8.82
CA LEU A 330 9.22 -16.29 9.93
C LEU A 330 8.98 -17.12 11.19
N ASP A 331 8.33 -18.28 11.05
CA ASP A 331 8.09 -19.19 12.16
C ASP A 331 9.41 -19.73 12.72
N GLU A 332 10.34 -20.17 11.86
CA GLU A 332 11.68 -20.64 12.26
C GLU A 332 12.41 -19.59 13.12
N TYR A 333 12.47 -18.35 12.65
CA TYR A 333 13.06 -17.23 13.39
C TYR A 333 12.39 -17.02 14.75
N ASN A 334 11.05 -16.99 14.77
CA ASN A 334 10.27 -16.80 15.98
C ASN A 334 10.41 -17.95 16.99
N HIS A 335 10.68 -19.17 16.55
CA HIS A 335 10.97 -20.29 17.44
C HIS A 335 12.39 -20.16 18.02
N ALA A 336 13.38 -19.82 17.21
CA ALA A 336 14.78 -19.68 17.66
C ALA A 336 14.93 -18.67 18.81
N ILE A 337 14.32 -17.49 18.69
CA ILE A 337 14.38 -16.44 19.73
C ILE A 337 13.68 -16.83 21.05
N ASN A 338 12.85 -17.88 21.05
CA ASN A 338 12.22 -18.43 22.24
C ASN A 338 13.06 -19.54 22.89
N VAL A 339 13.89 -20.25 22.13
CA VAL A 339 14.75 -21.35 22.63
C VAL A 339 15.99 -20.82 23.35
N ASP A 340 16.51 -19.65 22.99
CA ASP A 340 17.60 -18.95 23.72
C ASP A 340 17.21 -18.51 25.16
N ARG A 341 16.08 -19.01 25.69
CA ARG A 341 15.56 -18.77 27.04
C ARG A 341 15.50 -20.02 27.93
N THR A 342 15.80 -21.21 27.43
CA THR A 342 15.83 -22.46 28.23
C THR A 342 17.25 -22.94 28.44
#